data_AF-A0A7J4TXG2-F1
#
_entry.id   AF-A0A7J4TXG2-F1
#
_cell.length_a   1.000
_cell.length_b   1.000
_cell.length_c   1.000
_cell.angle_alpha   90.00
_cell.angle_beta   90.00
_cell.angle_gamma   90.00
#
_symmetry.space_group_name_H-M   'P 1'
#
loop_
_entity.id
_entity.type
_entity.pdbx_description
1 polymer ?
#
loop_
_entity_poly.entity_id
_entity_poly.type
_entity_poly.pdbx_seq_one_letter_code
_entity_poly.pdbx_strand_id
1 'polypeptide(L)'
;MRWTGPDGRVHKPAPSAQLTPPKYGLLIHSQSAPWRTYGRMMATVLPAFLLLYAALMLTIGVLEWNPALIIGGGLFALPLVLFVLRLTRPSVIQVWNAVPDSNGSTLHNRPDSSSITTMNPTRMERHLLLDGTPLEFPSSWSPWVLFLGCVFVGILLSLATTSTGISDGAIVIFILLAIPLWLLGFSIPVLAWWSVASRRLRLPIRRVQAEGWLVAGMISAFPAFLANSLLTPGMIPESWNSIQTDMALIAVGAPIIEETCKALVILLFIPTLRGPRSGFMVGFSVGLGFALIENVQYIAGSLLGGPASLAATTLIRGVGSIPAHALWTALVGSAIGGFVGSRGLNMKLSLAIARTQIGVIDTVEKIGVDVDGDGLSEGFTESPVFLHAALSDGIWSARDPKNLTGEIQAISDEPSAETTSRPISLAFCFAVFGHALWNGLSVGSYAAAEEVGFSEGASLLMTAIVVLCMVISVILLTLRESRKHSPL
;
A
#
# COMPACT_ATOMS: atom_id res chain seq x y z
N MET A 1 -25.31 -31.03 23.25
CA MET A 1 -25.00 -32.39 23.75
C MET A 1 -25.16 -32.39 25.26
N ARG A 2 -26.01 -33.22 25.87
CA ARG A 2 -26.07 -33.37 27.34
C ARG A 2 -25.23 -34.59 27.70
N TRP A 3 -24.38 -34.51 28.72
CA TRP A 3 -23.61 -35.67 29.19
C TRP A 3 -23.78 -35.85 30.69
N THR A 4 -23.72 -37.09 31.16
CA THR A 4 -23.87 -37.40 32.59
C THR A 4 -22.48 -37.54 33.21
N GLY A 5 -22.20 -36.75 34.24
CA GLY A 5 -20.91 -36.77 34.94
C GLY A 5 -20.75 -37.98 35.88
N PRO A 6 -19.54 -38.21 36.42
CA PRO A 6 -19.30 -39.24 37.45
C PRO A 6 -20.13 -39.03 38.73
N ASP A 7 -20.65 -37.82 38.93
CA ASP A 7 -21.55 -37.41 40.00
C ASP A 7 -23.03 -37.76 39.74
N GLY A 8 -23.33 -38.42 38.61
CA GLY A 8 -24.69 -38.79 38.21
C GLY A 8 -25.55 -37.61 37.74
N ARG A 9 -24.99 -36.39 37.66
CA ARG A 9 -25.71 -35.20 37.21
C ARG A 9 -25.62 -35.04 35.71
N VAL A 10 -26.71 -34.58 35.09
CA VAL A 10 -26.76 -34.26 33.66
C VAL A 10 -26.17 -32.87 33.46
N HIS A 11 -24.95 -32.81 32.96
CA HIS A 11 -24.27 -31.57 32.61
C HIS A 11 -24.70 -31.14 31.21
N LYS A 12 -25.23 -29.92 31.13
CA LYS A 12 -25.47 -29.23 29.87
C LYS A 12 -24.28 -28.30 29.64
N PRO A 13 -23.55 -28.41 28.52
CA PRO A 13 -22.48 -27.47 28.21
C PRO A 13 -23.07 -26.06 28.21
N ALA A 14 -22.37 -25.14 28.87
CA ALA A 14 -22.73 -23.74 28.83
C ALA A 14 -22.86 -23.31 27.36
N PRO A 15 -23.95 -22.62 26.97
CA PRO A 15 -24.10 -22.15 25.61
C PRO A 15 -22.93 -21.25 25.25
N SER A 16 -22.43 -21.37 24.02
CA SER A 16 -21.42 -20.44 23.51
C SER A 16 -22.01 -19.03 23.47
N ALA A 17 -21.23 -18.03 23.88
CA ALA A 17 -21.63 -16.64 23.72
C ALA A 17 -21.99 -16.33 22.26
N GLN A 18 -23.13 -15.67 22.06
CA GLN A 18 -23.55 -15.14 20.77
C GLN A 18 -22.62 -14.00 20.33
N LEU A 19 -22.50 -13.83 19.02
CA LEU A 19 -21.80 -12.68 18.47
C LEU A 19 -22.58 -11.41 18.81
N THR A 20 -21.87 -10.39 19.25
CA THR A 20 -22.46 -9.10 19.61
C THR A 20 -21.58 -7.99 19.05
N PRO A 21 -22.16 -6.83 18.68
CA PRO A 21 -21.36 -5.69 18.26
C PRO A 21 -20.43 -5.23 19.39
N PRO A 22 -19.20 -4.77 19.07
CA PRO A 22 -18.26 -4.31 20.08
C PRO A 22 -18.84 -3.14 20.88
N LYS A 23 -18.75 -3.20 22.21
CA LYS A 23 -19.13 -2.05 23.06
C LYS A 23 -18.18 -0.88 22.86
N TYR A 24 -18.73 0.33 22.89
CA TYR A 24 -17.96 1.57 22.84
C TYR A 24 -16.92 1.63 23.97
N GLY A 25 -15.67 2.01 23.64
CA GLY A 25 -14.58 2.10 24.59
C GLY A 25 -13.78 0.81 24.84
N LEU A 26 -14.04 -0.26 24.08
CA LEU A 26 -13.22 -1.48 24.13
C LEU A 26 -11.80 -1.19 23.60
N LEU A 27 -10.85 -0.99 24.52
CA LEU A 27 -9.44 -0.80 24.20
C LEU A 27 -8.73 -2.16 24.08
N ILE A 28 -8.16 -2.41 22.91
CA ILE A 28 -7.33 -3.59 22.67
C ILE A 28 -5.88 -3.14 22.58
N HIS A 29 -5.09 -3.57 23.56
CA HIS A 29 -3.65 -3.39 23.50
C HIS A 29 -3.06 -4.27 22.38
N SER A 30 -2.16 -3.69 21.60
CA SER A 30 -1.37 -4.41 20.61
C SER A 30 0.10 -4.16 20.85
N GLN A 31 0.95 -5.16 20.59
CA GLN A 31 2.39 -5.00 20.68
C GLN A 31 2.95 -4.42 19.38
N SER A 32 3.74 -3.37 19.50
CA SER A 32 4.48 -2.74 18.41
C SER A 32 5.50 -3.71 17.81
N ALA A 33 5.41 -4.02 16.52
CA ALA A 33 6.42 -4.81 15.81
C ALA A 33 6.69 -4.27 14.39
N PRO A 34 7.30 -3.07 14.25
CA PRO A 34 7.40 -2.37 12.96
C PRO A 34 8.11 -3.18 11.87
N TRP A 35 9.22 -3.85 12.21
CA TRP A 35 9.97 -4.68 11.26
C TRP A 35 9.20 -5.93 10.80
N ARG A 36 8.37 -6.50 11.67
CA ARG A 36 7.52 -7.65 11.32
C ARG A 36 6.41 -7.22 10.37
N THR A 37 5.78 -6.08 10.63
CA THR A 37 4.79 -5.48 9.75
C THR A 37 5.38 -5.19 8.38
N TYR A 38 6.57 -4.59 8.35
CA TYR A 38 7.30 -4.35 7.11
C TYR A 38 7.65 -5.64 6.36
N GLY A 39 8.21 -6.65 7.04
CA GLY A 39 8.55 -7.93 6.41
C GLY A 39 7.33 -8.62 5.80
N ARG A 40 6.17 -8.53 6.47
CA ARG A 40 4.90 -9.03 5.93
C ARG A 40 4.46 -8.27 4.67
N MET A 41 4.57 -6.94 4.66
CA MET A 41 4.28 -6.13 3.47
C MET A 41 5.21 -6.52 2.31
N MET A 42 6.52 -6.60 2.56
CA MET A 42 7.50 -6.93 1.53
C MET A 42 7.35 -8.35 0.96
N ALA A 43 6.84 -9.30 1.76
CA ALA A 43 6.52 -10.64 1.29
C ALA A 43 5.48 -10.66 0.16
N THR A 44 4.70 -9.59 -0.03
CA THR A 44 3.72 -9.50 -1.12
C THR A 44 4.33 -9.00 -2.43
N VAL A 45 5.48 -8.33 -2.39
CA VAL A 45 6.09 -7.68 -3.55
C VAL A 45 6.64 -8.70 -4.55
N LEU A 46 7.44 -9.68 -4.10
CA LEU A 46 8.03 -10.68 -5.01
C LEU A 46 6.98 -11.52 -5.75
N PRO A 47 5.93 -12.05 -5.09
CA PRO A 47 4.85 -12.72 -5.80
C PRO A 47 4.12 -11.78 -6.77
N ALA A 48 3.87 -10.52 -6.40
CA ALA A 48 3.23 -9.55 -7.28
C ALA A 48 4.09 -9.24 -8.52
N PHE A 49 5.41 -9.11 -8.35
CA PHE A 49 6.37 -8.95 -9.45
C PHE A 49 6.37 -10.15 -10.40
N LEU A 50 6.38 -11.38 -9.89
CA LEU A 50 6.30 -12.59 -10.72
C LEU A 50 4.94 -12.69 -11.43
N LEU A 51 3.86 -12.31 -10.76
CA LEU A 51 2.52 -12.23 -11.35
C LEU A 51 2.45 -11.22 -12.50
N LEU A 52 3.24 -10.15 -12.47
CA LEU A 52 3.32 -9.17 -13.55
C LEU A 52 3.75 -9.81 -14.88
N TYR A 53 4.82 -10.61 -14.84
CA TYR A 53 5.30 -11.36 -16.00
C TYR A 53 4.36 -12.50 -16.38
N ALA A 54 3.73 -13.15 -15.40
CA ALA A 54 2.69 -14.14 -15.68
C ALA A 54 1.50 -13.52 -16.42
N ALA A 55 1.09 -12.32 -16.02
CA ALA A 55 0.03 -11.56 -16.68
C ALA A 55 0.43 -11.19 -18.12
N LEU A 56 1.67 -10.75 -18.35
CA LEU A 56 2.17 -10.49 -19.70
C LEU A 56 2.15 -11.75 -20.58
N MET A 57 2.66 -12.88 -20.08
CA MET A 57 2.62 -14.15 -20.81
C MET A 57 1.19 -14.58 -21.14
N LEU A 58 0.25 -14.43 -20.19
CA LEU A 58 -1.16 -14.70 -20.41
C LEU A 58 -1.76 -13.78 -21.47
N THR A 59 -1.47 -12.48 -21.42
CA THR A 59 -1.96 -11.51 -22.39
C THR A 59 -1.43 -11.80 -23.79
N ILE A 60 -0.12 -12.04 -23.94
CA ILE A 60 0.48 -12.44 -25.22
C ILE A 60 -0.14 -13.74 -25.72
N GLY A 61 -0.27 -14.74 -24.85
CA GLY A 61 -0.89 -16.02 -25.19
C GLY A 61 -2.32 -15.89 -25.70
N VAL A 62 -3.13 -14.98 -25.12
CA VAL A 62 -4.49 -14.68 -25.60
C VAL A 62 -4.45 -13.93 -26.93
N LEU A 63 -3.59 -12.92 -27.08
CA LEU A 63 -3.50 -12.12 -28.31
C LEU A 63 -3.03 -12.95 -29.51
N GLU A 64 -2.07 -13.85 -29.30
CA GLU A 64 -1.51 -14.73 -30.33
C GLU A 64 -2.26 -16.06 -30.48
N TRP A 65 -3.32 -16.28 -29.71
CA TRP A 65 -4.02 -17.57 -29.64
C TRP A 65 -3.10 -18.77 -29.36
N ASN A 66 -2.08 -18.57 -28.52
CA ASN A 66 -1.07 -19.57 -28.18
C ASN A 66 -1.46 -20.33 -26.88
N PRO A 67 -1.96 -21.58 -26.98
CA PRO A 67 -2.43 -22.32 -25.81
C PRO A 67 -1.30 -22.65 -24.82
N ALA A 68 -0.05 -22.80 -25.27
CA ALA A 68 1.07 -23.10 -24.39
C ALA A 68 1.38 -21.94 -23.44
N LEU A 69 1.36 -20.71 -23.95
CA LEU A 69 1.53 -19.50 -23.13
C LEU A 69 0.36 -19.30 -22.15
N ILE A 70 -0.88 -19.57 -22.59
CA ILE A 70 -2.06 -19.47 -21.74
C ILE A 70 -2.00 -20.49 -20.58
N ILE A 71 -1.75 -21.76 -20.90
CA ILE A 71 -1.69 -22.83 -19.90
C ILE A 71 -0.49 -22.63 -18.97
N GLY A 72 0.70 -22.35 -19.53
CA GLY A 72 1.91 -22.13 -18.76
C GLY A 72 1.81 -20.91 -17.84
N GLY A 73 1.32 -19.78 -18.37
CA GLY A 73 1.08 -18.56 -17.60
C GLY A 73 0.04 -18.76 -16.51
N GLY A 74 -1.04 -19.50 -16.78
CA GLY A 74 -2.09 -19.80 -15.82
C GLY A 74 -1.60 -20.70 -14.67
N LEU A 75 -0.87 -21.77 -14.99
CA LEU A 75 -0.28 -22.67 -14.00
C LEU A 75 0.76 -21.97 -13.12
N PHE A 76 1.53 -21.03 -13.67
CA PHE A 76 2.49 -20.23 -12.92
C PHE A 76 1.81 -19.15 -12.06
N ALA A 77 0.77 -18.49 -12.58
CA ALA A 77 0.05 -17.44 -11.86
C ALA A 77 -0.78 -17.97 -10.69
N LEU A 78 -1.47 -19.10 -10.84
CA LEU A 78 -2.40 -19.62 -9.84
C LEU A 78 -1.80 -19.76 -8.42
N PRO A 79 -0.67 -20.45 -8.20
CA PRO A 79 -0.09 -20.56 -6.86
C PRO A 79 0.33 -19.19 -6.29
N LEU A 80 0.79 -18.27 -7.13
CA LEU A 80 1.19 -16.93 -6.70
C LEU A 80 -0.03 -16.08 -6.30
N VAL A 81 -1.13 -16.14 -7.06
CA VAL A 81 -2.40 -15.47 -6.69
C VAL A 81 -2.89 -16.02 -5.34
N LEU A 82 -2.93 -17.35 -5.18
CA LEU A 82 -3.36 -17.96 -3.92
C LEU A 82 -2.45 -17.57 -2.75
N PHE A 83 -1.14 -17.44 -2.99
CA PHE A 83 -0.19 -17.00 -1.98
C PHE A 83 -0.36 -15.52 -1.61
N VAL A 84 -0.52 -14.62 -2.58
CA VAL A 84 -0.84 -13.20 -2.33
C VAL A 84 -2.14 -13.06 -1.56
N LEU A 85 -3.20 -13.75 -2.01
CA LEU A 85 -4.51 -13.78 -1.33
C LEU A 85 -4.44 -14.35 0.07
N ARG A 86 -3.41 -15.14 0.42
CA ARG A 86 -3.17 -15.62 1.79
C ARG A 86 -2.45 -14.58 2.63
N LEU A 87 -1.48 -13.87 2.06
CA LEU A 87 -0.71 -12.83 2.74
C LEU A 87 -1.52 -11.57 3.02
N THR A 88 -2.42 -11.19 2.10
CA THR A 88 -3.23 -9.97 2.19
C THR A 88 -4.53 -10.14 2.98
N ARG A 89 -4.81 -11.33 3.53
CA ARG A 89 -6.04 -11.54 4.31
C ARG A 89 -6.03 -10.64 5.55
N PRO A 90 -7.09 -9.86 5.77
CA PRO A 90 -7.21 -9.08 6.99
C PRO A 90 -7.32 -10.04 8.19
N SER A 91 -6.52 -9.80 9.22
CA SER A 91 -6.65 -10.53 10.47
C SER A 91 -7.91 -10.07 11.20
N VAL A 92 -8.81 -10.99 11.48
CA VAL A 92 -9.98 -10.77 12.34
C VAL A 92 -9.60 -11.17 13.76
N ILE A 93 -9.77 -10.24 14.69
CA ILE A 93 -9.55 -10.46 16.12
C ILE A 93 -10.90 -10.82 16.74
N GLN A 94 -10.94 -11.96 17.40
CA GLN A 94 -12.10 -12.36 18.18
C GLN A 94 -11.86 -12.02 19.65
N VAL A 95 -12.71 -11.16 20.21
CA VAL A 95 -12.65 -10.75 21.61
C VAL A 95 -13.75 -11.44 22.39
N TRP A 96 -13.38 -12.02 23.52
CA TRP A 96 -14.29 -12.62 24.48
C TRP A 96 -14.23 -11.78 25.76
N ASN A 97 -15.30 -11.07 26.08
CA ASN A 97 -15.38 -10.21 27.25
C ASN A 97 -16.28 -10.84 28.31
N ALA A 98 -15.78 -10.97 29.54
CA ALA A 98 -16.56 -11.46 30.68
C ALA A 98 -17.08 -10.25 31.46
N VAL A 99 -18.37 -9.96 31.35
CA VAL A 99 -18.99 -8.82 32.04
C VAL A 99 -19.69 -9.33 33.30
N PRO A 100 -19.48 -8.72 34.49
CA PRO A 100 -20.23 -9.06 35.69
C PRO A 100 -21.74 -9.00 35.44
N ASP A 101 -22.44 -10.08 35.77
CA ASP A 101 -23.89 -10.19 35.59
C ASP A 101 -24.42 -11.10 36.69
N SER A 102 -25.28 -10.58 37.56
CA SER A 102 -25.86 -11.34 38.68
C SER A 102 -26.67 -12.54 38.22
N ASN A 103 -27.19 -12.52 36.99
CA ASN A 103 -27.91 -13.63 36.36
C ASN A 103 -27.00 -14.49 35.46
N GLY A 104 -25.69 -14.21 35.45
CA GLY A 104 -24.70 -14.87 34.63
C GLY A 104 -24.28 -16.25 35.14
N SER A 105 -23.28 -16.83 34.48
CA SER A 105 -22.66 -18.10 34.85
C SER A 105 -21.21 -17.87 35.31
N THR A 106 -20.69 -18.75 36.15
CA THR A 106 -19.26 -18.79 36.49
C THR A 106 -18.46 -19.67 35.53
N LEU A 107 -19.12 -20.45 34.67
CA LEU A 107 -18.49 -21.32 33.66
C LEU A 107 -18.91 -20.89 32.26
N HIS A 108 -17.93 -20.58 31.42
CA HIS A 108 -18.11 -20.13 30.04
C HIS A 108 -17.40 -21.06 29.07
N ASN A 109 -18.14 -21.62 28.11
CA ASN A 109 -17.56 -22.50 27.10
C ASN A 109 -17.11 -21.70 25.87
N ARG A 110 -15.95 -22.04 25.31
CA ARG A 110 -15.45 -21.46 24.07
C ARG A 110 -15.30 -22.58 23.03
N PRO A 111 -15.89 -22.46 21.82
CA PRO A 111 -15.86 -23.54 20.83
C PRO A 111 -14.45 -24.00 20.46
N ASP A 112 -13.54 -23.04 20.31
CA ASP A 112 -12.20 -23.28 19.75
C ASP A 112 -11.08 -23.27 20.81
N SER A 113 -11.43 -23.29 22.10
CA SER A 113 -10.44 -23.14 23.18
C SER A 113 -10.96 -23.58 24.55
N SER A 114 -10.09 -23.59 25.56
CA SER A 114 -10.46 -23.96 26.92
C SER A 114 -11.59 -23.09 27.46
N SER A 115 -12.47 -23.73 28.25
CA SER A 115 -13.50 -23.04 29.02
C SER A 115 -12.86 -22.10 30.04
N ILE A 116 -13.56 -21.00 30.32
CA ILE A 116 -13.13 -19.98 31.28
C ILE A 116 -14.04 -20.08 32.48
N THR A 117 -13.44 -20.16 33.67
CA THR A 117 -14.15 -20.03 34.94
C THR A 117 -13.89 -18.66 35.55
N THR A 118 -14.95 -18.00 35.99
CA THR A 118 -14.91 -16.70 36.65
C THR A 118 -15.27 -16.85 38.13
N MET A 119 -14.68 -16.02 38.99
CA MET A 119 -14.92 -16.07 40.45
C MET A 119 -16.34 -15.57 40.81
N ASN A 120 -16.88 -14.65 40.03
CA ASN A 120 -18.23 -14.11 40.19
C ASN A 120 -19.08 -14.46 38.97
N PRO A 121 -20.42 -14.55 39.09
CA PRO A 121 -21.31 -14.71 37.94
C PRO A 121 -21.04 -13.62 36.89
N THR A 122 -20.77 -14.05 35.66
CA THR A 122 -20.52 -13.17 34.51
C THR A 122 -21.33 -13.60 33.31
N ARG A 123 -21.63 -12.67 32.41
CA ARG A 123 -22.10 -12.95 31.05
C ARG A 123 -20.93 -12.82 30.09
N MET A 124 -20.75 -13.81 29.22
CA MET A 124 -19.72 -13.78 28.19
C MET A 124 -20.28 -13.11 26.93
N GLU A 125 -19.60 -12.09 26.45
CA GLU A 125 -19.88 -11.37 25.22
C GLU A 125 -18.76 -11.69 24.20
N ARG A 126 -19.14 -11.94 22.95
CA ARG A 126 -18.20 -12.28 21.87
C ARG A 126 -18.30 -11.21 20.80
N HIS A 127 -17.16 -10.64 20.42
CA HIS A 127 -17.06 -9.62 19.38
C HIS A 127 -16.07 -10.04 18.28
N LEU A 128 -16.38 -9.74 17.02
CA LEU A 128 -15.42 -9.80 15.92
C LEU A 128 -14.98 -8.39 15.57
N LEU A 129 -13.67 -8.19 15.49
CA LEU A 129 -13.05 -6.91 15.22
C LEU A 129 -12.07 -7.05 14.08
N LEU A 130 -12.09 -6.09 13.16
CA LEU A 130 -10.99 -5.92 12.24
C LEU A 130 -9.79 -5.38 13.00
N ASP A 131 -8.61 -5.84 12.62
CA ASP A 131 -7.36 -5.37 13.21
C ASP A 131 -7.21 -3.84 13.07
N GLY A 132 -7.35 -3.15 14.20
CA GLY A 132 -7.24 -1.70 14.36
C GLY A 132 -5.84 -1.22 14.71
N THR A 133 -4.82 -2.08 14.63
CA THR A 133 -3.44 -1.70 14.99
C THR A 133 -2.99 -0.45 14.21
N PRO A 134 -2.50 0.58 14.91
CA PRO A 134 -1.90 1.73 14.24
C PRO A 134 -0.68 1.27 13.45
N LEU A 135 -0.47 1.89 12.30
CA LEU A 135 0.73 1.73 11.51
C LEU A 135 1.89 2.41 12.23
N GLU A 136 2.84 1.60 12.66
CA GLU A 136 4.06 2.08 13.29
C GLU A 136 5.25 1.80 12.39
N PHE A 137 6.20 2.74 12.40
CA PHE A 137 7.43 2.64 11.66
C PHE A 137 8.62 2.54 12.62
N PRO A 138 9.73 1.91 12.20
CA PRO A 138 10.99 2.09 12.90
C PRO A 138 11.37 3.58 12.92
N SER A 139 12.34 3.93 13.77
CA SER A 139 12.88 5.28 13.83
C SER A 139 13.25 5.77 12.42
N SER A 140 13.09 7.07 12.13
CA SER A 140 13.33 7.62 10.78
C SER A 140 14.67 7.25 10.22
N TRP A 141 15.66 7.17 11.09
CA TRP A 141 17.04 7.03 10.72
C TRP A 141 17.44 5.57 10.48
N SER A 142 16.83 4.61 11.19
CA SER A 142 17.23 3.20 11.09
C SER A 142 17.14 2.64 9.66
N PRO A 143 16.06 2.84 8.89
CA PRO A 143 16.01 2.42 7.48
C PRO A 143 17.10 3.08 6.62
N TRP A 144 17.38 4.37 6.84
CA TRP A 144 18.41 5.08 6.07
C TRP A 144 19.81 4.52 6.34
N VAL A 145 20.13 4.18 7.58
CA VAL A 145 21.42 3.56 7.92
C VAL A 145 21.57 2.20 7.24
N LEU A 146 20.53 1.36 7.26
CA LEU A 146 20.55 0.06 6.58
C LEU A 146 20.73 0.20 5.06
N PHE A 147 20.00 1.13 4.45
CA PHE A 147 20.11 1.43 3.03
C PHE A 147 21.51 1.95 2.65
N LEU A 148 22.03 2.94 3.38
CA LEU A 148 23.35 3.50 3.13
C LEU A 148 24.45 2.45 3.35
N GLY A 149 24.29 1.57 4.34
CA GLY A 149 25.16 0.41 4.53
C GLY A 149 25.15 -0.54 3.33
N CYS A 150 23.98 -0.84 2.78
CA CYS A 150 23.83 -1.65 1.57
C CYS A 150 24.55 -1.03 0.35
N VAL A 151 24.35 0.27 0.12
CA VAL A 151 25.03 1.01 -0.97
C VAL A 151 26.54 1.04 -0.74
N PHE A 152 26.98 1.29 0.50
CA PHE A 152 28.39 1.33 0.86
C PHE A 152 29.10 -0.02 0.64
N VAL A 153 28.46 -1.14 1.01
CA VAL A 153 28.99 -2.48 0.70
C VAL A 153 29.14 -2.67 -0.82
N GLY A 154 28.14 -2.25 -1.61
CA GLY A 154 28.25 -2.30 -3.08
C GLY A 154 29.43 -1.48 -3.62
N ILE A 155 29.67 -0.28 -3.08
CA ILE A 155 30.82 0.56 -3.47
C ILE A 155 32.14 -0.11 -3.07
N LEU A 156 32.25 -0.67 -1.86
CA LEU A 156 33.46 -1.38 -1.43
C LEU A 156 33.77 -2.58 -2.34
N LEU A 157 32.75 -3.37 -2.69
CA LEU A 157 32.90 -4.48 -3.63
C LEU A 157 33.33 -3.98 -5.02
N SER A 158 32.76 -2.86 -5.49
CA SER A 158 33.20 -2.23 -6.73
C SER A 158 34.68 -1.85 -6.69
N LEU A 159 35.13 -1.17 -5.64
CA LEU A 159 36.54 -0.79 -5.50
C LEU A 159 37.46 -2.01 -5.43
N ALA A 160 37.03 -3.08 -4.75
CA ALA A 160 37.77 -4.34 -4.65
C ALA A 160 37.86 -5.11 -5.97
N THR A 161 36.90 -4.91 -6.89
CA THR A 161 36.95 -5.50 -8.24
C THR A 161 37.79 -4.69 -9.23
N THR A 162 38.03 -3.41 -8.98
CA THR A 162 38.69 -2.49 -9.94
C THR A 162 40.13 -2.14 -9.57
N SER A 163 40.49 -2.09 -8.28
CA SER A 163 41.75 -1.47 -7.82
C SER A 163 43.02 -2.30 -8.01
N THR A 164 42.94 -3.62 -8.23
CA THR A 164 44.14 -4.50 -8.32
C THR A 164 44.01 -5.62 -9.37
N GLY A 165 43.10 -5.47 -10.33
CA GLY A 165 42.57 -6.60 -11.12
C GLY A 165 41.38 -7.24 -10.41
N ILE A 166 40.62 -8.05 -11.16
CA ILE A 166 39.43 -8.72 -10.64
C ILE A 166 39.85 -9.64 -9.50
N SER A 167 39.55 -9.26 -8.26
CA SER A 167 39.73 -10.17 -7.13
C SER A 167 38.60 -11.19 -7.17
N ASP A 168 38.92 -12.44 -7.52
CA ASP A 168 37.97 -13.56 -7.54
C ASP A 168 37.19 -13.65 -6.22
N GLY A 169 37.85 -13.32 -5.10
CA GLY A 169 37.21 -13.23 -3.79
C GLY A 169 36.09 -12.17 -3.71
N ALA A 170 36.28 -10.97 -4.27
CA ALA A 170 35.23 -9.95 -4.27
C ALA A 170 34.04 -10.34 -5.17
N ILE A 171 34.30 -11.03 -6.29
CA ILE A 171 33.23 -11.58 -7.12
C ILE A 171 32.43 -12.63 -6.33
N VAL A 172 33.10 -13.58 -5.67
CA VAL A 172 32.42 -14.60 -4.87
C VAL A 172 31.57 -13.94 -3.77
N ILE A 173 32.11 -12.95 -3.06
CA ILE A 173 31.37 -12.21 -2.04
C ILE A 173 30.17 -11.48 -2.67
N PHE A 174 30.34 -10.85 -3.83
CA PHE A 174 29.24 -10.18 -4.53
C PHE A 174 28.14 -11.17 -4.91
N ILE A 175 28.47 -12.36 -5.44
CA ILE A 175 27.49 -13.40 -5.78
C ILE A 175 26.72 -13.84 -4.53
N LEU A 176 27.41 -14.07 -3.41
CA LEU A 176 26.79 -14.46 -2.14
C LEU A 176 25.87 -13.36 -1.58
N LEU A 177 26.24 -12.09 -1.78
CA LEU A 177 25.50 -10.93 -1.28
C LEU A 177 24.48 -10.36 -2.28
N ALA A 178 24.44 -10.84 -3.52
CA ALA A 178 23.60 -10.30 -4.58
C ALA A 178 22.12 -10.27 -4.18
N ILE A 179 21.58 -11.39 -3.70
CA ILE A 179 20.18 -11.48 -3.26
C ILE A 179 19.92 -10.58 -2.04
N PRO A 180 20.68 -10.66 -0.93
CA PRO A 180 20.50 -9.74 0.19
C PRO A 180 20.56 -8.25 -0.18
N LEU A 181 21.56 -7.84 -0.96
CA LEU A 181 21.73 -6.43 -1.37
C LEU A 181 20.58 -5.98 -2.27
N TRP A 182 20.14 -6.83 -3.20
CA TRP A 182 18.97 -6.55 -4.02
C TRP A 182 17.71 -6.38 -3.18
N LEU A 183 17.42 -7.35 -2.29
CA LEU A 183 16.23 -7.32 -1.44
C LEU A 183 16.20 -6.08 -0.55
N LEU A 184 17.33 -5.72 0.07
CA LEU A 184 17.44 -4.53 0.91
C LEU A 184 17.37 -3.24 0.08
N GLY A 185 18.04 -3.22 -1.08
CA GLY A 185 18.13 -2.06 -1.95
C GLY A 185 16.79 -1.59 -2.50
N PHE A 186 15.93 -2.52 -2.97
CA PHE A 186 14.64 -2.12 -3.54
C PHE A 186 13.61 -1.73 -2.48
N SER A 187 13.69 -2.31 -1.28
CA SER A 187 12.60 -2.30 -0.31
C SER A 187 12.78 -1.27 0.80
N ILE A 188 14.00 -1.15 1.38
CA ILE A 188 14.25 -0.33 2.56
C ILE A 188 14.02 1.16 2.32
N PRO A 189 14.38 1.75 1.17
CA PRO A 189 14.09 3.16 0.91
C PRO A 189 12.60 3.48 0.89
N VAL A 190 11.75 2.55 0.44
CA VAL A 190 10.29 2.72 0.47
C VAL A 190 9.82 2.88 1.90
N LEU A 191 10.30 2.02 2.81
CA LEU A 191 10.04 2.15 4.25
C LEU A 191 10.54 3.49 4.80
N ALA A 192 11.74 3.90 4.41
CA ALA A 192 12.36 5.14 4.86
C ALA A 192 11.51 6.38 4.48
N TRP A 193 11.12 6.47 3.20
CA TRP A 193 10.28 7.56 2.70
C TRP A 193 8.88 7.55 3.29
N TRP A 194 8.27 6.37 3.42
CA TRP A 194 6.96 6.24 4.03
C TRP A 194 6.94 6.68 5.49
N SER A 195 8.01 6.32 6.21
CA SER A 195 8.24 6.71 7.60
C SER A 195 8.42 8.23 7.74
N VAL A 196 9.11 8.87 6.80
CA VAL A 196 9.24 10.35 6.75
C VAL A 196 7.89 11.03 6.51
N ALA A 197 7.14 10.59 5.50
CA ALA A 197 5.85 11.17 5.15
C ALA A 197 4.83 11.01 6.30
N SER A 198 4.70 9.81 6.86
CA SER A 198 3.74 9.51 7.93
C SER A 198 3.98 10.34 9.19
N ARG A 199 5.24 10.51 9.61
CA ARG A 199 5.58 11.34 10.78
C ARG A 199 5.32 12.83 10.56
N ARG A 200 5.56 13.34 9.34
CA ARG A 200 5.26 14.74 9.01
C ARG A 200 3.75 14.99 8.95
N LEU A 201 3.03 14.09 8.30
CA LEU A 201 1.59 14.20 8.12
C LEU A 201 0.79 13.92 9.38
N ARG A 202 1.35 13.30 10.42
CA ARG A 202 0.68 13.03 11.72
C ARG A 202 -0.75 12.49 11.59
N LEU A 203 -0.99 11.61 10.63
CA LEU A 203 -2.29 10.97 10.42
C LEU A 203 -2.31 9.64 11.17
N PRO A 204 -3.31 9.37 12.02
CA PRO A 204 -3.51 8.04 12.57
C PRO A 204 -3.97 7.12 11.45
N ILE A 205 -3.12 6.18 11.04
CA ILE A 205 -3.38 5.24 9.95
C ILE A 205 -3.29 3.84 10.53
N ARG A 206 -4.21 2.94 10.14
CA ARG A 206 -4.15 1.53 10.51
C ARG A 206 -3.26 0.81 9.54
N ARG A 207 -2.58 -0.20 10.07
CA ARG A 207 -1.77 -1.11 9.28
C ARG A 207 -2.51 -1.65 8.04
N VAL A 208 -3.73 -2.17 8.20
CA VAL A 208 -4.47 -2.80 7.08
C VAL A 208 -4.79 -1.81 5.95
N GLN A 209 -5.11 -0.56 6.28
CA GLN A 209 -5.34 0.45 5.24
C GLN A 209 -4.06 0.84 4.50
N ALA A 210 -2.99 1.04 5.27
CA ALA A 210 -1.68 1.35 4.74
C ALA A 210 -1.18 0.25 3.79
N GLU A 211 -1.35 -1.01 4.18
CA GLU A 211 -1.09 -2.19 3.34
C GLU A 211 -1.95 -2.16 2.08
N GLY A 212 -3.25 -1.88 2.21
CA GLY A 212 -4.16 -1.78 1.08
C GLY A 212 -3.75 -0.72 0.06
N TRP A 213 -3.31 0.47 0.49
CA TRP A 213 -2.84 1.53 -0.41
C TRP A 213 -1.56 1.14 -1.15
N LEU A 214 -0.60 0.53 -0.44
CA LEU A 214 0.65 0.06 -1.02
C LEU A 214 0.42 -1.10 -2.01
N VAL A 215 -0.46 -2.05 -1.67
CA VAL A 215 -0.87 -3.13 -2.58
C VAL A 215 -1.61 -2.60 -3.80
N ALA A 216 -2.49 -1.60 -3.64
CA ALA A 216 -3.14 -0.97 -4.78
C ALA A 216 -2.15 -0.27 -5.72
N GLY A 217 -1.09 0.32 -5.18
CA GLY A 217 0.06 0.81 -5.96
C GLY A 217 0.71 -0.29 -6.80
N MET A 218 1.00 -1.44 -6.19
CA MET A 218 1.53 -2.60 -6.93
C MET A 218 0.57 -3.11 -7.99
N ILE A 219 -0.74 -3.16 -7.70
CA ILE A 219 -1.78 -3.56 -8.66
C ILE A 219 -1.82 -2.59 -9.86
N SER A 220 -1.63 -1.28 -9.63
CA SER A 220 -1.60 -0.30 -10.73
C SER A 220 -0.44 -0.50 -11.70
N ALA A 221 0.62 -1.21 -11.30
CA ALA A 221 1.72 -1.57 -12.19
C ALA A 221 1.33 -2.61 -13.24
N PHE A 222 0.30 -3.44 -13.00
CA PHE A 222 -0.14 -4.46 -13.95
C PHE A 222 -0.66 -3.90 -15.28
N PRO A 223 -1.73 -3.07 -15.30
CA PRO A 223 -2.20 -2.48 -16.54
C PRO A 223 -1.15 -1.55 -17.16
N ALA A 224 -0.34 -0.87 -16.34
CA ALA A 224 0.71 0.00 -16.84
C ALA A 224 1.82 -0.78 -17.57
N PHE A 225 2.30 -1.87 -16.98
CA PHE A 225 3.30 -2.74 -17.59
C PHE A 225 2.81 -3.37 -18.89
N LEU A 226 1.57 -3.87 -18.92
CA LEU A 226 0.97 -4.43 -20.13
C LEU A 226 0.87 -3.38 -21.24
N ALA A 227 0.38 -2.18 -20.93
CA ALA A 227 0.26 -1.11 -21.90
C ALA A 227 1.64 -0.61 -22.37
N ASN A 228 2.61 -0.46 -21.48
CA ASN A 228 3.98 -0.06 -21.84
C ASN A 228 4.71 -1.13 -22.69
N SER A 229 4.37 -2.41 -22.49
CA SER A 229 5.02 -3.53 -23.20
C SER A 229 4.37 -3.84 -24.55
N LEU A 230 3.05 -3.63 -24.67
CA LEU A 230 2.27 -4.10 -25.83
C LEU A 230 1.63 -2.94 -26.61
N LEU A 231 1.07 -1.95 -25.92
CA LEU A 231 0.34 -0.86 -26.55
C LEU A 231 1.29 0.22 -27.07
N THR A 232 2.20 0.73 -26.23
CA THR A 232 3.06 1.86 -26.63
C THR A 232 4.00 1.53 -27.77
N PRO A 233 4.68 0.35 -27.85
CA PRO A 233 5.53 0.05 -28.99
C PRO A 233 4.75 -0.01 -30.31
N GLY A 234 3.50 -0.50 -30.27
CA GLY A 234 2.62 -0.53 -31.44
C GLY A 234 2.14 0.85 -31.92
N MET A 235 2.37 1.91 -31.15
CA MET A 235 2.03 3.29 -31.52
C MET A 235 3.23 4.07 -32.09
N ILE A 236 4.44 3.52 -32.02
CA ILE A 236 5.65 4.20 -32.51
C ILE A 236 5.77 4.03 -34.04
N PRO A 237 6.00 5.12 -34.80
CA PRO A 237 6.26 5.03 -36.24
C PRO A 237 7.56 4.27 -36.55
N GLU A 238 7.51 3.36 -37.53
CA GLU A 238 8.69 2.60 -38.00
C GLU A 238 9.81 3.49 -38.57
N SER A 239 9.52 4.73 -38.94
CA SER A 239 10.49 5.68 -39.48
C SER A 239 11.40 6.32 -38.42
N TRP A 240 11.09 6.14 -37.13
CA TRP A 240 11.87 6.73 -36.04
C TRP A 240 13.14 5.93 -35.77
N ASN A 241 14.21 6.64 -35.41
CA ASN A 241 15.44 5.99 -34.98
C ASN A 241 15.32 5.41 -33.55
N SER A 242 16.33 4.66 -33.11
CA SER A 242 16.33 4.02 -31.79
C SER A 242 16.19 5.02 -30.64
N ILE A 243 16.92 6.14 -30.66
CA ILE A 243 16.88 7.17 -29.61
C ILE A 243 15.48 7.81 -29.54
N GLN A 244 14.89 8.16 -30.69
CA GLN A 244 13.54 8.71 -30.77
C GLN A 244 12.51 7.73 -30.21
N THR A 245 12.64 6.45 -30.56
CA THR A 245 11.78 5.36 -30.08
C THR A 245 11.91 5.21 -28.56
N ASP A 246 13.12 5.08 -28.05
CA ASP A 246 13.39 4.91 -26.62
C ASP A 246 12.89 6.12 -25.81
N MET A 247 13.14 7.34 -26.28
CA MET A 247 12.64 8.56 -25.62
C MET A 247 11.12 8.62 -25.62
N ALA A 248 10.47 8.25 -26.73
CA ALA A 248 9.00 8.25 -26.78
C ALA A 248 8.39 7.21 -25.86
N LEU A 249 8.98 6.01 -25.77
CA LEU A 249 8.50 4.96 -24.88
C LEU A 249 8.74 5.31 -23.41
N ILE A 250 9.96 5.73 -23.06
CA ILE A 250 10.42 5.90 -21.68
C ILE A 250 10.02 7.27 -21.11
N ALA A 251 10.14 8.35 -21.88
CA ALA A 251 9.91 9.71 -21.39
C ALA A 251 8.51 10.26 -21.70
N VAL A 252 7.72 9.60 -22.56
CA VAL A 252 6.36 10.06 -22.89
C VAL A 252 5.31 9.00 -22.60
N GLY A 253 5.42 7.83 -23.23
CA GLY A 253 4.45 6.74 -23.11
C GLY A 253 4.30 6.25 -21.67
N ALA A 254 5.40 5.80 -21.07
CA ALA A 254 5.40 5.28 -19.71
C ALA A 254 4.84 6.29 -18.68
N PRO A 255 5.30 7.56 -18.60
CA PRO A 255 4.74 8.54 -17.67
C PRO A 255 3.22 8.74 -17.79
N ILE A 256 2.69 8.85 -19.02
CA ILE A 256 1.25 9.05 -19.23
C ILE A 256 0.46 7.85 -18.72
N ILE A 257 0.88 6.64 -19.10
CA ILE A 257 0.18 5.41 -18.75
C ILE A 257 0.28 5.14 -17.26
N GLU A 258 1.48 5.23 -16.70
CA GLU A 258 1.72 4.91 -15.30
C GLU A 258 1.01 5.85 -14.34
N GLU A 259 1.08 7.17 -14.58
CA GLU A 259 0.37 8.13 -13.72
C GLU A 259 -1.15 8.01 -13.89
N THR A 260 -1.64 7.61 -15.07
CA THR A 260 -3.07 7.31 -15.28
C THR A 260 -3.48 6.10 -14.43
N CYS A 261 -2.76 4.99 -14.51
CA CYS A 261 -3.05 3.78 -13.74
C CYS A 261 -3.01 4.05 -12.23
N LYS A 262 -2.01 4.80 -11.74
CA LYS A 262 -1.90 5.20 -10.33
C LYS A 262 -3.05 6.09 -9.90
N ALA A 263 -3.46 7.05 -10.74
CA ALA A 263 -4.61 7.92 -10.46
C ALA A 263 -5.93 7.14 -10.36
N LEU A 264 -6.14 6.15 -11.24
CA LEU A 264 -7.34 5.32 -11.25
C LEU A 264 -7.47 4.48 -9.97
N VAL A 265 -6.38 3.89 -9.46
CA VAL A 265 -6.47 3.09 -8.22
C VAL A 265 -6.72 3.96 -6.98
N ILE A 266 -6.36 5.24 -6.98
CA ILE A 266 -6.73 6.17 -5.90
C ILE A 266 -8.26 6.28 -5.77
N LEU A 267 -9.00 6.18 -6.89
CA LEU A 267 -10.46 6.30 -6.89
C LEU A 267 -11.15 5.18 -6.09
N LEU A 268 -10.50 4.01 -5.96
CA LEU A 268 -10.98 2.91 -5.10
C LEU A 268 -11.06 3.31 -3.62
N PHE A 269 -10.33 4.36 -3.23
CA PHE A 269 -10.23 4.82 -1.86
C PHE A 269 -11.04 6.08 -1.57
N ILE A 270 -11.89 6.55 -2.50
CA ILE A 270 -12.79 7.72 -2.30
C ILE A 270 -13.50 7.72 -0.94
N PRO A 271 -14.05 6.60 -0.42
CA PRO A 271 -14.69 6.57 0.91
C PRO A 271 -13.77 7.02 2.05
N THR A 272 -12.46 6.87 1.89
CA THR A 272 -11.44 7.23 2.90
C THR A 272 -10.85 8.63 2.69
N LEU A 273 -11.14 9.29 1.56
CA LEU A 273 -10.60 10.60 1.22
C LEU A 273 -11.44 11.72 1.86
N ARG A 274 -10.95 12.26 2.98
CA ARG A 274 -11.61 13.36 3.71
C ARG A 274 -11.21 14.75 3.21
N GLY A 275 -10.03 14.87 2.60
CA GLY A 275 -9.51 16.15 2.09
C GLY A 275 -8.13 16.02 1.45
N PRO A 276 -7.45 17.14 1.16
CA PRO A 276 -6.15 17.14 0.48
C PRO A 276 -5.08 16.35 1.24
N ARG A 277 -5.05 16.47 2.58
CA ARG A 277 -4.07 15.77 3.43
C ARG A 277 -4.21 14.25 3.41
N SER A 278 -5.44 13.73 3.53
CA SER A 278 -5.68 12.28 3.41
C SER A 278 -5.42 11.79 1.98
N GLY A 279 -5.81 12.58 0.97
CA GLY A 279 -5.54 12.29 -0.43
C GLY A 279 -4.05 12.23 -0.74
N PHE A 280 -3.26 13.15 -0.20
CA PHE A 280 -1.81 13.15 -0.32
C PHE A 280 -1.22 11.86 0.24
N MET A 281 -1.64 11.41 1.42
CA MET A 281 -1.11 10.18 2.04
C MET A 281 -1.47 8.91 1.27
N VAL A 282 -2.72 8.81 0.79
CA VAL A 282 -3.16 7.69 -0.06
C VAL A 282 -2.35 7.68 -1.36
N GLY A 283 -2.26 8.81 -2.05
CA GLY A 283 -1.49 8.93 -3.29
C GLY A 283 0.01 8.65 -3.07
N PHE A 284 0.60 9.14 -1.99
CA PHE A 284 1.98 8.86 -1.63
C PHE A 284 2.22 7.36 -1.45
N SER A 285 1.32 6.67 -0.74
CA SER A 285 1.41 5.23 -0.48
C SER A 285 1.19 4.40 -1.75
N VAL A 286 0.29 4.82 -2.64
CA VAL A 286 0.07 4.20 -3.96
C VAL A 286 1.33 4.36 -4.82
N GLY A 287 1.92 5.56 -4.89
CA GLY A 287 3.15 5.80 -5.65
C GLY A 287 4.34 4.98 -5.12
N LEU A 288 4.47 4.83 -3.80
CA LEU A 288 5.44 3.92 -3.18
C LEU A 288 5.21 2.45 -3.55
N GLY A 289 3.94 2.01 -3.58
CA GLY A 289 3.57 0.67 -3.98
C GLY A 289 3.96 0.36 -5.43
N PHE A 290 3.71 1.29 -6.34
CA PHE A 290 4.15 1.16 -7.73
C PHE A 290 5.68 1.10 -7.83
N ALA A 291 6.38 2.00 -7.13
CA ALA A 291 7.83 2.05 -7.11
C ALA A 291 8.47 0.75 -6.59
N LEU A 292 7.81 0.00 -5.69
CA LEU A 292 8.31 -1.31 -5.25
C LEU A 292 8.44 -2.29 -6.42
N ILE A 293 7.40 -2.42 -7.26
CA ILE A 293 7.41 -3.34 -8.41
C ILE A 293 8.49 -2.92 -9.41
N GLU A 294 8.55 -1.63 -9.71
CA GLU A 294 9.50 -1.09 -10.68
C GLU A 294 10.95 -1.26 -10.20
N ASN A 295 11.24 -0.94 -8.93
CA ASN A 295 12.59 -1.06 -8.38
C ASN A 295 13.08 -2.50 -8.26
N VAL A 296 12.17 -3.44 -7.98
CA VAL A 296 12.52 -4.87 -7.99
C VAL A 296 13.14 -5.22 -9.35
N GLN A 297 12.55 -4.75 -10.45
CA GLN A 297 13.04 -4.97 -11.81
C GLN A 297 14.38 -4.27 -12.08
N TYR A 298 14.46 -2.95 -11.86
CA TYR A 298 15.67 -2.18 -12.18
C TYR A 298 16.89 -2.64 -11.38
N ILE A 299 16.72 -2.88 -10.07
CA ILE A 299 17.82 -3.29 -9.22
C ILE A 299 18.20 -4.74 -9.51
N ALA A 300 17.24 -5.63 -9.83
CA ALA A 300 17.56 -6.98 -10.30
C ALA A 300 18.40 -6.94 -11.58
N GLY A 301 18.02 -6.12 -12.56
CA GLY A 301 18.78 -5.94 -13.80
C GLY A 301 20.20 -5.44 -13.56
N SER A 302 20.38 -4.52 -12.60
CA SER A 302 21.71 -3.98 -12.24
C SER A 302 22.67 -5.02 -11.64
N LEU A 303 22.19 -6.15 -11.13
CA LEU A 303 23.05 -7.25 -10.66
C LEU A 303 23.95 -7.79 -11.77
N LEU A 304 23.44 -7.81 -13.01
CA LEU A 304 24.19 -8.28 -14.19
C LEU A 304 25.33 -7.30 -14.57
N GLY A 305 25.20 -6.03 -14.19
CA GLY A 305 26.23 -5.01 -14.38
C GLY A 305 27.29 -4.98 -13.27
N GLY A 306 27.24 -5.91 -12.32
CA GLY A 306 28.21 -6.01 -11.22
C GLY A 306 27.98 -5.02 -10.08
N PRO A 307 28.90 -4.98 -9.09
CA PRO A 307 28.71 -4.24 -7.84
C PRO A 307 28.59 -2.72 -8.02
N ALA A 308 29.29 -2.14 -9.00
CA ALA A 308 29.20 -0.71 -9.32
C ALA A 308 27.81 -0.32 -9.81
N SER A 309 27.29 -1.08 -10.78
CA SER A 309 25.95 -0.88 -11.35
C SER A 309 24.87 -1.08 -10.30
N LEU A 310 25.00 -2.12 -9.46
CA LEU A 310 24.10 -2.36 -8.34
C LEU A 310 24.08 -1.17 -7.37
N ALA A 311 25.24 -0.70 -6.93
CA ALA A 311 25.35 0.39 -5.97
C ALA A 311 24.77 1.71 -6.54
N ALA A 312 25.12 2.06 -7.78
CA ALA A 312 24.65 3.26 -8.44
C ALA A 312 23.12 3.23 -8.66
N THR A 313 22.60 2.12 -9.21
CA THR A 313 21.16 1.95 -9.45
C THR A 313 20.38 1.99 -8.14
N THR A 314 20.85 1.25 -7.12
CA THR A 314 20.22 1.22 -5.79
C THR A 314 20.20 2.60 -5.15
N LEU A 315 21.29 3.37 -5.26
CA LEU A 315 21.35 4.73 -4.74
C LEU A 315 20.35 5.65 -5.46
N ILE A 316 20.47 5.77 -6.79
CA ILE A 316 19.66 6.68 -7.61
C ILE A 316 18.16 6.38 -7.45
N ARG A 317 17.78 5.10 -7.48
CA ARG A 317 16.37 4.72 -7.30
C ARG A 317 15.90 4.92 -5.86
N GLY A 318 16.74 4.55 -4.89
CA GLY A 318 16.48 4.69 -3.46
C GLY A 318 16.18 6.12 -3.01
N VAL A 319 17.04 7.07 -3.40
CA VAL A 319 16.93 8.47 -2.96
C VAL A 319 16.18 9.37 -3.94
N GLY A 320 16.06 8.95 -5.20
CA GLY A 320 15.50 9.76 -6.29
C GLY A 320 14.18 9.25 -6.82
N SER A 321 14.19 8.10 -7.51
CA SER A 321 13.00 7.61 -8.23
C SER A 321 11.84 7.27 -7.28
N ILE A 322 12.11 6.60 -6.16
CA ILE A 322 11.07 6.25 -5.17
C ILE A 322 10.29 7.47 -4.66
N PRO A 323 10.94 8.51 -4.12
CA PRO A 323 10.21 9.69 -3.68
C PRO A 323 9.60 10.45 -4.86
N ALA A 324 10.14 10.34 -6.08
CA ALA A 324 9.53 10.94 -7.27
C ALA A 324 8.15 10.32 -7.56
N HIS A 325 8.04 8.99 -7.66
CA HIS A 325 6.74 8.32 -7.85
C HIS A 325 5.78 8.64 -6.71
N ALA A 326 6.26 8.58 -5.46
CA ALA A 326 5.43 8.91 -4.30
C ALA A 326 4.92 10.36 -4.36
N LEU A 327 5.78 11.33 -4.73
CA LEU A 327 5.42 12.74 -4.85
C LEU A 327 4.39 12.98 -5.95
N TRP A 328 4.65 12.51 -7.18
CA TRP A 328 3.79 12.74 -8.33
C TRP A 328 2.39 12.18 -8.10
N THR A 329 2.29 10.95 -7.61
CA THR A 329 1.01 10.34 -7.27
C THR A 329 0.35 11.00 -6.05
N ALA A 330 1.12 11.50 -5.07
CA ALA A 330 0.58 12.25 -3.94
C ALA A 330 -0.02 13.62 -4.34
N LEU A 331 0.54 14.30 -5.34
CA LEU A 331 -0.04 15.53 -5.87
C LEU A 331 -1.43 15.28 -6.45
N VAL A 332 -1.58 14.22 -7.25
CA VAL A 332 -2.86 13.80 -7.82
C VAL A 332 -3.82 13.37 -6.71
N GLY A 333 -3.36 12.54 -5.78
CA GLY A 333 -4.15 12.08 -4.65
C GLY A 333 -4.66 13.24 -3.78
N SER A 334 -3.82 14.25 -3.53
CA SER A 334 -4.21 15.48 -2.80
C SER A 334 -5.30 16.25 -3.53
N ALA A 335 -5.18 16.44 -4.85
CA ALA A 335 -6.20 17.10 -5.66
C ALA A 335 -7.54 16.34 -5.66
N ILE A 336 -7.50 15.01 -5.84
CA ILE A 336 -8.68 14.14 -5.77
C ILE A 336 -9.31 14.24 -4.37
N GLY A 337 -8.50 14.11 -3.32
CA GLY A 337 -8.99 14.16 -1.94
C GLY A 337 -9.63 15.50 -1.59
N GLY A 338 -9.06 16.61 -2.07
CA GLY A 338 -9.65 17.93 -1.91
C GLY A 338 -10.97 18.11 -2.65
N PHE A 339 -11.08 17.59 -3.88
CA PHE A 339 -12.31 17.61 -4.65
C PHE A 339 -13.42 16.74 -4.04
N VAL A 340 -13.06 15.55 -3.56
CA VAL A 340 -13.98 14.62 -2.91
C VAL A 340 -14.48 15.19 -1.58
N GLY A 341 -13.57 15.71 -0.76
CA GLY A 341 -13.88 16.28 0.55
C GLY A 341 -14.78 17.51 0.45
N SER A 342 -14.48 18.45 -0.45
CA SER A 342 -15.27 19.69 -0.61
C SER A 342 -16.71 19.45 -1.08
N ARG A 343 -17.00 18.30 -1.70
CA ARG A 343 -18.32 17.93 -2.21
C ARG A 343 -19.04 16.87 -1.37
N GLY A 344 -18.41 16.41 -0.28
CA GLY A 344 -18.91 15.29 0.54
C GLY A 344 -19.11 14.00 -0.24
N LEU A 345 -18.36 13.79 -1.34
CA LEU A 345 -18.52 12.62 -2.21
C LEU A 345 -18.10 11.32 -1.51
N ASN A 346 -17.13 11.41 -0.60
CA ASN A 346 -16.74 10.31 0.27
C ASN A 346 -17.95 9.79 1.07
N MET A 347 -18.69 10.67 1.72
CA MET A 347 -19.87 10.28 2.51
C MET A 347 -20.97 9.71 1.62
N LYS A 348 -21.29 10.37 0.50
CA LYS A 348 -22.31 9.89 -0.45
C LYS A 348 -21.99 8.48 -0.96
N LEU A 349 -20.74 8.23 -1.33
CA LEU A 349 -20.30 6.92 -1.81
C LEU A 349 -20.30 5.88 -0.68
N SER A 350 -19.82 6.23 0.52
CA SER A 350 -19.86 5.35 1.69
C SER A 350 -21.29 4.91 2.02
N LEU A 351 -22.25 5.83 1.98
CA LEU A 351 -23.68 5.53 2.17
C LEU A 351 -24.23 4.64 1.06
N ALA A 352 -23.85 4.88 -0.19
CA ALA A 352 -24.27 4.05 -1.31
C ALA A 352 -23.77 2.60 -1.15
N ILE A 353 -22.49 2.42 -0.82
CA ILE A 353 -21.89 1.11 -0.56
C ILE A 353 -22.60 0.42 0.61
N ALA A 354 -22.81 1.13 1.72
CA ALA A 354 -23.47 0.58 2.89
C ALA A 354 -24.90 0.13 2.58
N ARG A 355 -25.67 0.93 1.82
CA ARG A 355 -27.02 0.54 1.36
C ARG A 355 -27.00 -0.72 0.50
N THR A 356 -26.02 -0.85 -0.40
CA THR A 356 -25.87 -2.06 -1.21
C THR A 356 -25.53 -3.28 -0.33
N GLN A 357 -24.63 -3.12 0.64
CA GLN A 357 -24.28 -4.19 1.58
C GLN A 357 -25.48 -4.64 2.41
N ILE A 358 -26.25 -3.68 2.94
CA ILE A 358 -27.51 -3.93 3.65
C ILE A 358 -28.48 -4.71 2.76
N GLY A 359 -28.68 -4.27 1.51
CA GLY A 359 -29.57 -5.00 0.58
C GLY A 359 -29.15 -6.44 0.32
N VAL A 360 -27.84 -6.73 0.33
CA VAL A 360 -27.33 -8.11 0.24
C VAL A 360 -27.63 -8.88 1.53
N ILE A 361 -27.38 -8.28 2.70
CA ILE A 361 -27.69 -8.87 4.02
C ILE A 361 -29.18 -9.23 4.10
N ASP A 362 -30.07 -8.28 3.81
CA ASP A 362 -31.52 -8.48 3.84
C ASP A 362 -31.97 -9.62 2.90
N THR A 363 -31.31 -9.76 1.75
CA THR A 363 -31.60 -10.84 0.79
C THR A 363 -31.16 -12.19 1.34
N VAL A 364 -30.01 -12.26 2.01
CA VAL A 364 -29.48 -13.51 2.60
C VAL A 364 -30.30 -13.92 3.83
N GLU A 365 -30.71 -12.96 4.66
CA GLU A 365 -31.54 -13.23 5.85
C GLU A 365 -32.94 -13.73 5.49
N LYS A 366 -33.53 -13.23 4.40
CA LYS A 366 -34.79 -13.77 3.85
C LYS A 366 -34.68 -15.24 3.42
N ILE A 367 -33.47 -15.75 3.19
CA ILE A 367 -33.21 -17.16 2.85
C ILE A 367 -33.01 -18.00 4.13
N GLY A 368 -33.08 -17.38 5.31
CA GLY A 368 -33.00 -18.04 6.62
C GLY A 368 -31.59 -18.12 7.21
N VAL A 369 -30.65 -17.32 6.69
CA VAL A 369 -29.28 -17.23 7.20
C VAL A 369 -29.12 -15.90 7.93
N ASP A 370 -29.03 -15.94 9.26
CA ASP A 370 -28.75 -14.80 10.13
C ASP A 370 -27.32 -14.29 9.90
N VAL A 371 -27.19 -13.15 9.21
CA VAL A 371 -25.89 -12.59 8.80
C VAL A 371 -25.41 -11.51 9.76
N ASP A 372 -26.31 -10.65 10.23
CA ASP A 372 -25.95 -9.58 11.16
C ASP A 372 -25.85 -10.04 12.63
N GLY A 373 -26.36 -11.23 12.94
CA GLY A 373 -26.21 -11.90 14.23
C GLY A 373 -27.20 -11.45 15.29
N ASP A 374 -28.28 -10.76 14.91
CA ASP A 374 -29.32 -10.30 15.84
C ASP A 374 -30.34 -11.41 16.19
N GLY A 375 -30.30 -12.54 15.46
CA GLY A 375 -31.18 -13.67 15.66
C GLY A 375 -32.59 -13.47 15.10
N LEU A 376 -32.81 -12.42 14.31
CA LEU A 376 -34.02 -12.09 13.59
C LEU A 376 -33.82 -12.34 12.09
N SER A 377 -34.91 -12.31 11.34
CA SER A 377 -34.89 -12.43 9.86
C SER A 377 -35.49 -11.19 9.20
N GLU A 378 -35.46 -10.06 9.92
CA GLU A 378 -36.16 -8.82 9.54
C GLU A 378 -35.27 -7.88 8.71
N GLY A 379 -34.01 -8.23 8.46
CA GLY A 379 -33.05 -7.37 7.76
C GLY A 379 -32.48 -6.30 8.67
N PHE A 380 -31.62 -5.45 8.12
CA PHE A 380 -30.98 -4.36 8.87
C PHE A 380 -32.01 -3.28 9.27
N THR A 381 -32.23 -3.12 10.57
CA THR A 381 -33.30 -2.26 11.14
C THR A 381 -32.82 -0.86 11.59
N GLU A 382 -31.52 -0.60 11.58
CA GLU A 382 -30.95 0.64 12.13
C GLU A 382 -31.24 1.88 11.26
N SER A 383 -31.32 3.04 11.92
CA SER A 383 -31.74 4.28 11.26
C SER A 383 -30.70 4.83 10.25
N PRO A 384 -31.12 5.56 9.20
CA PRO A 384 -30.19 6.27 8.31
C PRO A 384 -29.28 7.27 9.03
N VAL A 385 -29.72 7.82 10.17
CA VAL A 385 -28.95 8.72 11.03
C VAL A 385 -27.81 7.97 11.71
N PHE A 386 -28.08 6.76 12.21
CA PHE A 386 -27.05 5.86 12.75
C PHE A 386 -26.00 5.52 11.69
N LEU A 387 -26.44 5.18 10.47
CA LEU A 387 -25.53 4.87 9.37
C LEU A 387 -24.63 6.06 9.01
N HIS A 388 -25.22 7.26 8.93
CA HIS A 388 -24.47 8.49 8.66
C HIS A 388 -23.46 8.78 9.78
N ALA A 389 -23.86 8.68 11.04
CA ALA A 389 -23.00 8.83 12.22
C ALA A 389 -21.80 7.87 12.15
N ALA A 390 -22.07 6.56 12.01
CA ALA A 390 -21.06 5.51 11.96
C ALA A 390 -20.04 5.70 10.82
N LEU A 391 -20.48 6.24 9.67
CA LEU A 391 -19.62 6.56 8.55
C LEU A 391 -18.88 7.91 8.69
N SER A 392 -19.48 8.87 9.38
CA SER A 392 -19.00 10.26 9.49
C SER A 392 -17.82 10.43 10.45
N ASP A 393 -17.90 9.79 11.62
CA ASP A 393 -16.78 9.68 12.56
C ASP A 393 -15.60 8.95 11.91
N GLY A 394 -15.90 8.27 10.80
CA GLY A 394 -15.17 7.17 10.25
C GLY A 394 -15.00 6.11 11.30
N ILE A 395 -14.57 4.98 10.79
CA ILE A 395 -14.21 3.83 11.59
C ILE A 395 -13.02 4.16 12.52
N TRP A 396 -12.53 5.41 12.60
CA TRP A 396 -11.29 5.91 13.20
C TRP A 396 -11.37 6.46 14.63
N SER A 397 -12.54 6.59 15.24
CA SER A 397 -12.62 7.00 16.64
C SER A 397 -13.62 6.15 17.41
N ALA A 398 -13.17 5.52 18.48
CA ALA A 398 -14.05 4.98 19.50
C ALA A 398 -14.54 6.16 20.35
N ARG A 399 -15.80 6.58 20.20
CA ARG A 399 -16.44 7.59 21.04
C ARG A 399 -17.88 7.21 21.39
N ASP A 400 -18.37 7.71 22.52
CA ASP A 400 -19.65 7.37 23.15
C ASP A 400 -20.86 7.97 22.37
N PRO A 401 -21.83 7.16 21.91
CA PRO A 401 -23.00 7.63 21.17
C PRO A 401 -23.93 8.54 21.99
N LYS A 402 -23.86 8.55 23.33
CA LYS A 402 -24.76 9.37 24.16
C LYS A 402 -24.53 10.89 24.03
N ASN A 403 -23.35 11.32 23.57
CA ASN A 403 -23.01 12.74 23.40
C ASN A 403 -22.92 13.17 21.92
N LEU A 404 -23.26 12.27 20.99
CA LEU A 404 -23.04 12.47 19.55
C LEU A 404 -23.83 13.66 18.99
N THR A 405 -25.07 13.85 19.45
CA THR A 405 -25.93 14.98 19.02
C THR A 405 -25.40 16.33 19.47
N GLY A 406 -24.73 16.42 20.62
CA GLY A 406 -24.13 17.66 21.12
C GLY A 406 -22.77 17.99 20.48
N GLU A 407 -21.98 16.97 20.11
CA GLU A 407 -20.68 17.17 19.45
C GLU A 407 -20.80 17.37 17.93
N ILE A 408 -21.81 16.81 17.24
CA ILE A 408 -22.06 17.09 15.81
C ILE A 408 -22.26 18.59 15.57
N GLN A 409 -22.85 19.29 16.54
CA GLN A 409 -23.07 20.72 16.52
C GLN A 409 -21.81 21.54 16.88
N ALA A 410 -20.78 20.91 17.45
CA ALA A 410 -19.48 21.52 17.74
C ALA A 410 -18.43 21.21 16.67
N ILE A 411 -18.54 20.08 15.95
CA ILE A 411 -17.66 19.68 14.83
C ILE A 411 -18.01 20.47 13.56
N SER A 412 -19.26 20.89 13.39
CA SER A 412 -19.66 21.83 12.33
C SER A 412 -18.94 23.18 12.43
N ASP A 413 -18.36 23.50 13.59
CA ASP A 413 -17.73 24.78 13.91
C ASP A 413 -16.19 24.75 13.84
N GLU A 414 -15.55 23.61 13.50
CA GLU A 414 -14.11 23.63 13.18
C GLU A 414 -13.90 24.38 11.85
N PRO A 415 -13.11 25.47 11.84
CA PRO A 415 -12.89 26.25 10.64
C PRO A 415 -12.22 25.35 9.61
N SER A 416 -12.90 25.15 8.50
CA SER A 416 -12.35 24.59 7.27
C SER A 416 -11.17 25.46 6.87
N ALA A 417 -9.97 25.11 7.35
CA ALA A 417 -8.74 25.70 6.85
C ALA A 417 -8.78 25.49 5.34
N GLU A 418 -9.01 26.57 4.59
CA GLU A 418 -9.09 26.61 3.13
C GLU A 418 -7.73 26.23 2.55
N THR A 419 -7.35 24.96 2.64
CA THR A 419 -6.35 24.40 1.75
C THR A 419 -7.02 24.31 0.39
N THR A 420 -6.93 25.39 -0.37
CA THR A 420 -7.30 25.45 -1.79
C THR A 420 -6.67 24.25 -2.50
N SER A 421 -7.51 23.26 -2.84
CA SER A 421 -7.06 22.07 -3.53
C SER A 421 -6.72 22.45 -4.97
N ARG A 422 -5.58 21.98 -5.45
CA ARG A 422 -5.20 22.14 -6.86
C ARG A 422 -6.26 21.45 -7.74
N PRO A 423 -6.58 21.97 -8.93
CA PRO A 423 -7.38 21.24 -9.89
C PRO A 423 -6.76 19.87 -10.21
N ILE A 424 -7.59 18.82 -10.34
CA ILE A 424 -7.14 17.46 -10.60
C ILE A 424 -6.33 17.38 -11.90
N SER A 425 -6.80 18.05 -12.96
CA SER A 425 -6.11 18.11 -14.25
C SER A 425 -4.71 18.72 -14.13
N LEU A 426 -4.58 19.81 -13.38
CA LEU A 426 -3.28 20.47 -13.16
C LEU A 426 -2.32 19.56 -12.37
N ALA A 427 -2.81 18.91 -11.31
CA ALA A 427 -2.01 17.98 -10.54
C ALA A 427 -1.56 16.77 -11.36
N PHE A 428 -2.44 16.25 -12.23
CA PHE A 428 -2.13 15.17 -13.15
C PHE A 428 -1.09 15.59 -14.20
N CYS A 429 -1.24 16.76 -14.82
CA CYS A 429 -0.25 17.28 -15.75
C CYS A 429 1.12 17.46 -15.09
N PHE A 430 1.18 17.95 -13.84
CA PHE A 430 2.45 18.04 -13.11
C PHE A 430 3.05 16.66 -12.79
N ALA A 431 2.22 15.66 -12.46
CA ALA A 431 2.70 14.30 -12.22
C ALA A 431 3.31 13.68 -13.49
N VAL A 432 2.58 13.73 -14.60
CA VAL A 432 3.05 13.22 -15.90
C VAL A 432 4.30 13.97 -16.35
N PHE A 433 4.30 15.30 -16.29
CA PHE A 433 5.45 16.11 -16.70
C PHE A 433 6.68 15.86 -15.81
N GLY A 434 6.50 15.81 -14.48
CA GLY A 434 7.59 15.56 -13.55
C GLY A 434 8.22 14.18 -13.73
N HIS A 435 7.38 13.17 -14.02
CA HIS A 435 7.83 11.82 -14.32
C HIS A 435 8.51 11.74 -15.71
N ALA A 436 7.91 12.35 -16.74
CA ALA A 436 8.52 12.47 -18.07
C ALA A 436 9.89 13.13 -18.03
N LEU A 437 10.01 14.23 -17.27
CA LEU A 437 11.28 14.91 -17.08
C LEU A 437 12.31 14.02 -16.36
N TRP A 438 11.87 13.21 -15.39
CA TRP A 438 12.75 12.25 -14.72
C TRP A 438 13.32 11.21 -15.68
N ASN A 439 12.45 10.62 -16.49
CA ASN A 439 12.82 9.59 -17.45
C ASN A 439 13.66 10.16 -18.60
N GLY A 440 13.23 11.29 -19.17
CA GLY A 440 13.90 11.93 -20.29
C GLY A 440 15.29 12.46 -19.95
N LEU A 441 15.47 13.11 -18.79
CA LEU A 441 16.79 13.62 -18.40
C LEU A 441 17.75 12.51 -17.95
N SER A 442 17.25 11.45 -17.28
CA SER A 442 18.11 10.35 -16.83
C SER A 442 18.71 9.57 -17.99
N VAL A 443 17.92 9.30 -19.04
CA VAL A 443 18.40 8.60 -20.25
C VAL A 443 19.02 9.55 -21.26
N GLY A 444 18.38 10.70 -21.50
CA GLY A 444 18.76 11.62 -22.57
C GLY A 444 19.99 12.48 -22.29
N SER A 445 20.34 12.70 -21.02
CA SER A 445 21.54 13.48 -20.67
C SER A 445 22.83 12.83 -21.18
N TYR A 446 22.92 11.50 -21.17
CA TYR A 446 24.08 10.78 -21.67
C TYR A 446 24.17 10.89 -23.20
N ALA A 447 23.07 10.60 -23.89
CA ALA A 447 22.99 10.67 -25.35
C ALA A 447 23.29 12.09 -25.87
N ALA A 448 22.75 13.12 -25.21
CA ALA A 448 23.01 14.52 -25.57
C ALA A 448 24.49 14.89 -25.36
N ALA A 449 25.17 14.32 -24.37
CA ALA A 449 26.59 14.55 -24.14
C ALA A 449 27.45 13.99 -25.28
N GLU A 450 27.17 12.74 -25.66
CA GLU A 450 27.89 12.08 -26.75
C GLU A 450 27.66 12.79 -28.09
N GLU A 451 26.43 13.25 -28.36
CA GLU A 451 26.10 13.99 -29.59
C GLU A 451 26.86 15.32 -29.70
N VAL A 452 27.11 15.99 -28.57
CA VAL A 452 27.92 17.22 -28.50
C VAL A 452 29.43 16.93 -28.61
N GLY A 453 29.84 15.66 -28.60
CA GLY A 453 31.23 15.22 -28.76
C GLY A 453 32.02 15.13 -27.45
N PHE A 454 31.35 15.01 -26.30
CA PHE A 454 32.04 14.74 -25.03
C PHE A 454 32.64 13.32 -25.01
N SER A 455 33.74 13.16 -24.28
CA SER A 455 34.29 11.82 -24.00
C SER A 455 33.36 11.03 -23.07
N GLU A 456 33.42 9.71 -23.12
CA GLU A 456 32.61 8.82 -22.26
C GLU A 456 32.63 9.23 -20.78
N GLY A 457 33.82 9.52 -20.24
CA GLY A 457 33.96 9.97 -18.85
C GLY A 457 33.31 11.32 -18.57
N ALA A 458 33.37 12.27 -19.51
CA ALA A 458 32.70 13.56 -19.38
C ALA A 458 31.17 13.43 -19.51
N SER A 459 30.69 12.56 -20.40
CA SER A 459 29.27 12.22 -20.57
C SER A 459 28.70 11.61 -19.30
N LEU A 460 29.38 10.63 -18.70
CA LEU A 460 28.99 10.02 -17.43
C LEU A 460 28.96 11.05 -16.28
N LEU A 461 29.96 11.92 -16.19
CA LEU A 461 30.00 12.97 -15.18
C LEU A 461 28.83 13.95 -15.33
N MET A 462 28.51 14.35 -16.56
CA MET A 462 27.39 15.24 -16.84
C MET A 462 26.06 14.60 -16.46
N THR A 463 25.83 13.34 -16.86
CA THR A 463 24.64 12.58 -16.46
C THR A 463 24.54 12.46 -14.93
N ALA A 464 25.65 12.19 -14.23
CA ALA A 464 25.66 12.12 -12.77
C ALA A 464 25.28 13.47 -12.13
N ILE A 465 25.77 14.60 -12.66
CA ILE A 465 25.40 15.95 -12.21
C ILE A 465 23.91 16.21 -12.43
N VAL A 466 23.39 15.88 -13.62
CA VAL A 466 21.96 16.05 -13.95
C VAL A 466 21.08 15.24 -13.00
N VAL A 467 21.40 13.95 -12.83
CA VAL A 467 20.67 13.06 -11.91
C VAL A 467 20.75 13.58 -10.47
N LEU A 468 21.92 14.06 -10.01
CA LEU A 468 22.06 14.63 -8.67
C LEU A 468 21.16 15.86 -8.48
N CYS A 469 21.14 16.79 -9.45
CA CYS A 469 20.24 17.95 -9.43
C CYS A 469 18.77 17.54 -9.37
N MET A 470 18.38 16.50 -10.11
CA MET A 470 17.02 15.97 -10.11
C MET A 470 16.66 15.33 -8.76
N VAL A 471 17.56 14.51 -8.20
CA VAL A 471 17.40 13.90 -6.86
C VAL A 471 17.18 14.99 -5.82
N ILE A 472 18.04 16.01 -5.78
CA ILE A 472 17.91 17.13 -4.84
C ILE A 472 16.56 17.83 -5.03
N SER A 473 16.17 18.09 -6.28
CA SER A 473 14.90 18.76 -6.61
C SER A 473 13.69 17.96 -6.11
N VAL A 474 13.65 16.65 -6.39
CA VAL A 474 12.59 15.75 -5.92
C VAL A 474 12.53 15.71 -4.40
N ILE A 475 13.67 15.58 -3.71
CA ILE A 475 13.72 15.57 -2.25
C ILE A 475 13.15 16.88 -1.68
N LEU A 476 13.60 18.03 -2.19
CA LEU A 476 13.13 19.34 -1.74
C LEU A 476 11.63 19.53 -1.99
N LEU A 477 11.12 19.13 -3.16
CA LEU A 477 9.70 19.18 -3.49
C LEU A 477 8.88 18.26 -2.58
N THR A 478 9.31 17.02 -2.35
CA THR A 478 8.65 16.07 -1.46
C THR A 478 8.57 16.60 -0.04
N LEU A 479 9.66 17.17 0.49
CA LEU A 479 9.69 17.75 1.83
C LEU A 479 8.80 19.00 1.92
N ARG A 480 8.79 19.86 0.89
CA ARG A 480 7.94 21.05 0.80
C ARG A 480 6.46 20.67 0.78
N GLU A 481 6.07 19.73 -0.09
CA GLU A 481 4.68 19.29 -0.21
C GLU A 481 4.21 18.55 1.04
N SER A 482 5.06 17.71 1.65
CA SER A 482 4.74 17.08 2.94
C SER A 482 4.49 18.13 4.02
N ARG A 483 5.32 19.19 4.09
CA ARG A 483 5.12 20.30 5.04
C ARG A 483 3.80 21.04 4.77
N LYS A 484 3.45 21.30 3.52
CA LYS A 484 2.19 21.97 3.14
C LYS A 484 0.94 21.24 3.64
N HIS A 485 1.01 19.90 3.75
CA HIS A 485 -0.09 19.06 4.23
C HIS A 485 0.05 18.65 5.70
N SER A 486 1.08 19.11 6.40
CA SER A 486 1.26 18.84 7.83
C SER A 486 0.38 19.79 8.66
N PRO A 487 -0.16 19.36 9.81
CA PRO A 487 -0.78 20.29 10.75
C PRO A 487 0.30 21.26 11.28
N LEU A 488 -0.07 22.53 11.45
CA LEU A 488 0.81 23.58 11.99
C LEU A 488 1.40 23.19 13.35
#